data_AF-A0A832CXQ3-F1
#
_entry.id   AF-A0A832CXQ3-F1
#
_cell.length_a   1.000
_cell.length_b   1.000
_cell.length_c   1.000
_cell.angle_alpha   90.00
_cell.angle_beta   90.00
_cell.angle_gamma   90.00
#
_symmetry.space_group_name_H-M   'P 1'
#
loop_
_entity.id
_entity.type
_entity.pdbx_description
1 polymer ?
#
loop_
_entity_poly.entity_id
_entity_poly.type
_entity_poly.pdbx_seq_one_letter_code
_entity_poly.pdbx_strand_id
1 'polypeptide(L)'
;MKGFFNFIREQGVVGLAVGFILGSSISKLVTSLVNDIINPIVGIFMGAAGELKNAALVIGSVKIMWGNFINSLIDFLVIAFVVYFGVKILKLDKLDKKKT
;
A
#
# COMPACT_ATOMS: atom_id res chain seq x y z
N MET A 1 31.04 8.22 -18.91
CA MET A 1 30.61 6.88 -18.45
C MET A 1 31.29 6.44 -17.16
N LYS A 2 32.64 6.38 -17.04
CA LYS A 2 33.32 5.98 -15.78
C LYS A 2 32.94 6.84 -14.56
N GLY A 3 32.83 8.16 -14.71
CA GLY A 3 32.43 9.07 -13.61
C GLY A 3 31.00 8.87 -13.12
N PHE A 4 30.07 8.47 -13.99
CA PHE A 4 28.68 8.19 -13.62
C PHE A 4 28.55 6.89 -12.82
N PHE A 5 29.28 5.84 -13.23
CA PHE A 5 29.35 4.59 -12.47
C PHE A 5 30.00 4.78 -11.09
N ASN A 6 31.05 5.60 -10.99
CA ASN A 6 31.65 5.94 -9.69
C ASN A 6 30.66 6.72 -8.81
N PHE A 7 29.96 7.72 -9.36
CA PHE A 7 28.95 8.49 -8.63
C PHE A 7 27.81 7.61 -8.07
N ILE A 8 27.24 6.73 -8.89
CA ILE A 8 26.19 5.79 -8.48
C ILE A 8 26.65 4.86 -7.34
N ARG A 9 27.92 4.44 -7.39
CA ARG A 9 28.52 3.54 -6.40
C ARG A 9 28.85 4.28 -5.10
N GLU A 10 29.44 5.47 -5.17
CA GLU A 10 29.83 6.28 -4.00
C GLU A 10 28.63 6.80 -3.23
N GLN A 11 27.54 7.16 -3.91
CA GLN A 11 26.34 7.71 -3.29
C GLN A 11 25.31 6.63 -2.88
N GLY A 12 25.65 5.34 -3.03
CA GLY A 12 24.75 4.24 -2.66
C GLY A 12 23.42 4.20 -3.43
N VAL A 13 23.33 4.90 -4.57
CA VAL A 13 22.09 5.11 -5.34
C VAL A 13 21.51 3.79 -5.83
N VAL A 14 22.35 2.79 -6.09
CA VAL A 14 21.90 1.44 -6.48
C VAL A 14 21.00 0.82 -5.42
N GLY A 15 21.37 0.94 -4.14
CA GLY A 15 20.58 0.38 -3.04
C GLY A 15 19.23 1.08 -2.91
N LEU A 16 19.22 2.41 -3.05
CA LEU A 16 17.99 3.21 -3.06
C LEU A 16 17.08 2.87 -4.24
N ALA A 17 17.64 2.71 -5.45
CA ALA A 17 16.89 2.35 -6.65
C ALA A 17 16.26 0.95 -6.52
N VAL A 18 17.01 -0.03 -6.04
CA VAL A 18 16.50 -1.40 -5.79
C VAL A 18 15.40 -1.37 -4.74
N GLY A 19 15.61 -0.64 -3.63
CA GLY A 19 14.61 -0.47 -2.57
C GLY A 19 13.31 0.14 -3.09
N PHE A 20 13.39 1.16 -3.94
CA PHE A 20 12.21 1.80 -4.52
C PHE A 20 11.43 0.89 -5.47
N ILE A 21 12.14 0.19 -6.38
CA ILE A 21 11.52 -0.76 -7.31
C ILE A 21 10.80 -1.88 -6.55
N LEU A 22 11.49 -2.50 -5.57
CA LEU A 22 10.91 -3.55 -4.74
C LEU A 22 9.73 -3.02 -3.91
N GLY A 23 9.86 -1.83 -3.31
CA GLY A 23 8.78 -1.20 -2.54
C GLY A 23 7.53 -0.95 -3.38
N SER A 24 7.69 -0.50 -4.63
CA SER A 24 6.56 -0.29 -5.55
C SER A 24 5.83 -1.59 -5.91
N SER A 25 6.58 -2.68 -6.12
CA SER A 25 6.01 -3.99 -6.45
C SER A 25 5.30 -4.63 -5.25
N ILE A 26 5.88 -4.52 -4.05
CA ILE A 26 5.25 -5.00 -2.80
C ILE A 26 3.95 -4.24 -2.55
N SER A 27 3.95 -2.91 -2.71
CA SER A 27 2.74 -2.10 -2.55
C SER A 27 1.62 -2.54 -3.51
N LYS A 28 1.95 -2.85 -4.77
CA LYS A 28 0.98 -3.41 -5.74
C LYS A 28 0.43 -4.76 -5.32
N LEU A 29 1.29 -5.65 -4.83
CA LEU A 29 0.89 -6.99 -4.37
C LEU A 29 -0.05 -6.91 -3.17
N VAL A 30 0.28 -6.06 -2.20
CA VAL A 30 -0.60 -5.81 -1.05
C VAL A 30 -1.91 -5.17 -1.49
N THR A 31 -1.87 -4.18 -2.38
CA THR A 31 -3.08 -3.55 -2.92
C THR A 31 -4.00 -4.56 -3.62
N SER A 32 -3.45 -5.49 -4.40
CA SER A 32 -4.23 -6.57 -5.01
C SER A 32 -4.82 -7.50 -3.95
N LEU A 33 -4.05 -7.89 -2.93
CA LEU A 33 -4.58 -8.69 -1.82
C LEU A 33 -5.76 -7.99 -1.13
N VAL A 34 -5.67 -6.68 -0.91
CA VAL A 34 -6.76 -5.91 -0.31
C VAL A 34 -7.96 -5.86 -1.25
N ASN A 35 -7.76 -5.49 -2.51
CA ASN A 35 -8.83 -5.34 -3.48
C ASN A 35 -9.55 -6.65 -3.82
N ASP A 36 -8.80 -7.76 -3.90
CA ASP A 36 -9.31 -9.03 -4.43
C ASP A 36 -9.77 -9.96 -3.31
N ILE A 37 -9.29 -9.79 -2.08
CA ILE A 37 -9.66 -10.65 -0.94
C ILE A 37 -10.37 -9.85 0.16
N ILE A 38 -9.77 -8.76 0.64
CA ILE A 38 -10.33 -8.03 1.79
C ILE A 38 -11.58 -7.24 1.43
N ASN A 39 -11.59 -6.51 0.32
CA ASN A 39 -12.72 -5.68 -0.11
C ASN A 39 -13.98 -6.49 -0.40
N PRO A 40 -13.93 -7.66 -1.06
CA PRO A 40 -15.10 -8.53 -1.19
C PRO A 40 -15.62 -9.04 0.15
N ILE A 41 -14.74 -9.43 1.07
CA ILE A 41 -15.12 -9.92 2.40
C ILE A 41 -15.80 -8.80 3.21
N VAL A 42 -15.19 -7.61 3.26
CA VAL A 42 -15.75 -6.43 3.91
C VAL A 42 -17.10 -6.04 3.27
N GLY A 43 -17.19 -6.11 1.93
CA GLY A 43 -18.42 -5.85 1.19
C GLY A 43 -19.56 -6.84 1.50
N ILE A 44 -19.24 -8.10 1.80
CA ILE A 44 -20.22 -9.09 2.26
C ILE A 44 -20.66 -8.78 3.70
N PHE A 45 -19.72 -8.50 4.61
CA PHE A 45 -20.02 -8.20 6.02
C PHE A 45 -20.80 -6.90 6.23
N MET A 46 -20.61 -5.91 5.35
CA MET A 46 -21.39 -4.67 5.36
C MET A 46 -22.75 -4.79 4.66
N GLY A 47 -23.13 -5.99 4.19
CA GLY A 47 -24.47 -6.36 3.75
C GLY A 47 -24.92 -5.63 2.48
N ALA A 48 -24.72 -6.22 1.30
CA ALA A 48 -25.17 -5.67 0.00
C ALA A 48 -24.75 -4.21 -0.31
N ALA A 49 -23.93 -3.59 0.55
CA ALA A 49 -23.26 -2.33 0.33
C ALA A 49 -21.92 -2.54 -0.39
N GLY A 50 -21.93 -3.34 -1.47
CA GLY A 50 -20.91 -3.29 -2.53
C GLY A 50 -20.82 -1.93 -3.23
N GLU A 51 -21.50 -0.95 -2.66
CA GLU A 51 -21.71 0.40 -3.11
C GLU A 51 -21.21 1.43 -2.10
N LEU A 52 -20.28 1.14 -1.18
CA LEU A 52 -19.59 2.26 -0.51
C LEU A 52 -18.93 3.15 -1.58
N LYS A 53 -18.33 2.56 -2.62
CA LYS A 53 -17.84 3.29 -3.80
C LYS A 53 -18.93 4.04 -4.57
N ASN A 54 -20.18 3.55 -4.55
CA ASN A 54 -21.33 4.13 -5.25
C ASN A 54 -22.23 4.98 -4.33
N ALA A 55 -21.92 5.06 -3.04
CA ALA A 55 -22.60 5.87 -2.05
C ALA A 55 -22.30 7.33 -2.41
N ALA A 56 -23.20 7.86 -3.20
CA ALA A 56 -23.15 9.20 -3.71
C ALA A 56 -24.35 9.96 -3.17
N LEU A 57 -24.06 11.07 -2.50
CA LEU A 57 -25.09 12.08 -2.29
C LEU A 57 -25.26 12.78 -3.64
N VAL A 58 -26.39 12.52 -4.29
CA VAL A 58 -26.80 13.22 -5.50
C VAL A 58 -27.55 14.48 -5.05
N ILE A 59 -26.88 15.62 -5.14
CA ILE A 59 -27.51 16.94 -4.97
C ILE A 59 -27.59 17.55 -6.37
N GLY A 60 -28.76 17.46 -7.01
CA GLY A 60 -28.96 17.93 -8.39
C GLY A 60 -28.09 17.17 -9.41
N SER A 61 -27.23 17.88 -10.15
CA SER A 61 -26.34 17.31 -11.18
C SER A 61 -24.95 16.90 -10.68
N VAL A 62 -24.67 17.04 -9.37
CA VAL A 62 -23.35 16.76 -8.79
C VAL A 62 -23.42 15.48 -7.95
N LYS A 63 -22.64 14.48 -8.34
CA LYS A 63 -22.50 13.19 -7.66
C LYS A 63 -21.31 13.23 -6.71
N ILE A 64 -21.53 13.50 -5.42
CA ILE A 64 -20.44 13.48 -4.42
C ILE A 64 -20.24 12.04 -3.93
N MET A 65 -19.24 11.36 -4.50
CA MET A 65 -18.87 9.96 -4.19
C MET A 65 -18.04 9.87 -2.90
N TRP A 66 -18.61 10.27 -1.76
CA TRP A 66 -17.93 10.26 -0.46
C TRP A 66 -17.47 8.86 -0.04
N GLY A 67 -18.17 7.81 -0.44
CA GLY A 67 -17.76 6.48 -0.04
C GLY A 67 -16.59 5.91 -0.86
N ASN A 68 -16.19 6.51 -2.00
CA ASN A 68 -14.90 6.20 -2.64
C ASN A 68 -13.71 6.69 -1.79
N PHE A 69 -13.87 7.82 -1.10
CA PHE A 69 -12.86 8.31 -0.17
C PHE A 69 -12.72 7.39 1.05
N ILE A 70 -13.84 6.94 1.63
CA ILE A 70 -13.82 5.98 2.74
C ILE A 70 -13.23 4.63 2.29
N ASN A 71 -13.54 4.15 1.10
CA ASN A 71 -12.91 2.96 0.54
C ASN A 71 -11.39 3.12 0.45
N SER A 72 -10.91 4.24 -0.11
CA SER A 72 -9.48 4.53 -0.24
C SER A 72 -8.78 4.64 1.13
N LEU A 73 -9.49 5.14 2.15
CA LEU A 73 -8.98 5.21 3.52
C LEU A 73 -8.85 3.82 4.16
N ILE A 74 -9.84 2.95 3.94
CA ILE A 74 -9.79 1.54 4.36
C ILE A 74 -8.64 0.82 3.66
N ASP A 75 -8.52 0.97 2.34
CA ASP A 75 -7.42 0.39 1.56
C ASP A 75 -6.06 0.80 2.12
N PHE A 76 -5.88 2.10 2.43
CA PHE A 76 -4.66 2.62 3.03
C PHE A 76 -4.35 1.98 4.39
N LEU A 77 -5.35 1.88 5.28
CA LEU A 77 -5.18 1.28 6.61
C LEU A 77 -4.83 -0.20 6.53
N VAL A 78 -5.45 -0.94 5.61
CA VAL A 78 -5.17 -2.37 5.43
C VAL A 78 -3.77 -2.57 4.84
N ILE A 79 -3.36 -1.78 3.84
CA ILE A 79 -2.00 -1.83 3.29
C ILE A 79 -0.97 -1.54 4.39
N ALA A 80 -1.19 -0.50 5.19
CA ALA A 80 -0.30 -0.17 6.32
C ALA A 80 -0.21 -1.32 7.33
N PHE A 81 -1.32 -1.98 7.64
CA PHE A 81 -1.37 -3.12 8.54
C PHE A 81 -0.61 -4.33 7.98
N VAL A 82 -0.85 -4.69 6.72
CA VAL A 82 -0.16 -5.82 6.07
C VAL A 82 1.34 -5.58 5.99
N VAL A 83 1.77 -4.35 5.65
CA VAL A 83 3.20 -3.99 5.62
C VAL A 83 3.81 -4.07 7.01
N TYR A 84 3.15 -3.55 8.05
CA TYR A 84 3.61 -3.64 9.43
C TYR A 84 3.79 -5.10 9.87
N PHE A 85 2.79 -5.96 9.63
CA PHE A 85 2.87 -7.37 9.96
C PHE A 85 3.93 -8.09 9.13
N GLY A 86 4.08 -7.78 7.84
CA GLY A 86 5.11 -8.34 6.98
C GLY A 86 6.52 -8.06 7.51
N VAL A 87 6.80 -6.81 7.86
CA VAL A 87 8.09 -6.41 8.46
C VAL A 87 8.34 -7.13 9.79
N LYS A 88 7.29 -7.24 10.63
CA LYS A 88 7.35 -7.88 11.95
C LYS A 88 7.53 -9.41 11.88
N ILE A 89 6.86 -10.08 10.93
CA ILE A 89 7.00 -11.53 10.69
C ILE A 89 8.41 -11.85 10.21
N LEU A 90 8.94 -11.05 9.30
CA LEU A 90 10.30 -11.19 8.79
C LEU A 90 11.38 -10.81 9.82
N LYS A 91 11.00 -10.33 11.01
CA LYS A 91 11.90 -9.90 12.08
C LYS A 91 12.94 -8.88 11.61
N LEU A 92 12.63 -8.08 10.58
CA LEU A 92 13.56 -7.08 10.04
C LEU A 92 13.84 -5.97 11.06
N ASP A 93 12.94 -5.77 12.03
CA ASP A 93 13.12 -4.94 13.22
C ASP A 93 14.28 -5.39 14.13
N LYS A 94 14.67 -6.68 14.05
CA LYS A 94 15.79 -7.23 14.84
C LYS A 94 17.13 -7.17 14.12
N LEU A 95 17.15 -6.92 12.80
CA LEU A 95 18.40 -6.80 12.04
C LEU A 95 19.13 -5.49 12.33
N ASP A 96 18.41 -4.47 12.79
CA ASP A 96 18.98 -3.18 13.23
C ASP A 96 19.42 -3.17 14.71
N LYS A 97 19.20 -4.26 15.45
CA LYS A 97 19.83 -4.40 16.76
C LYS A 97 21.31 -4.70 16.54
N LYS A 98 22.12 -3.63 16.63
CA LYS A 98 23.57 -3.72 16.81
C LYS A 98 23.86 -4.85 17.81
N LYS A 99 24.45 -5.94 17.33
CA LYS A 99 24.95 -7.03 18.17
C LYS A 99 25.81 -6.39 19.24
N THR A 100 25.29 -6.34 20.45
CA THR A 100 26.08 -6.09 21.65
C THR A 100 26.78 -7.38 22.02
#